data_AF-A0A1W0CCM6-F1
#
_entry.id   AF-A0A1W0CCM6-F1
#
_cell.length_a   1.000
_cell.length_b   1.000
_cell.length_c   1.000
_cell.angle_alpha   90.00
_cell.angle_beta   90.00
_cell.angle_gamma   90.00
#
_symmetry.space_group_name_H-M   'P 1'
#
loop_
_entity.id
_entity.type
_entity.pdbx_description
1 polymer ?
#
loop_
_entity_poly.entity_id
_entity_poly.type
_entity_poly.pdbx_seq_one_letter_code
_entity_poly.pdbx_strand_id
1 'polypeptide(L)'
;MANINTLLPFSSERRAFRSFGHAIAAEPGLVALAPLHALDGSLLGLVDGCPVPWAEACAVIDAPADLPVALDSPDFSDVVVRLATIAVDGWSMGTIPELRGVVFGHESGVRVAISADLAFRATATPAYL
;
A
#
# COMPACT_ATOMS: atom_id res chain seq x y z
N MET A 1 -3.19 16.16 -3.15
CA MET A 1 -2.83 15.28 -4.27
C MET A 1 -1.47 14.64 -3.96
N ALA A 2 -1.29 13.36 -4.26
CA ALA A 2 -0.06 12.63 -3.94
C ALA A 2 0.97 12.80 -5.06
N ASN A 3 2.26 12.97 -4.73
CA ASN A 3 3.31 13.11 -5.75
C ASN A 3 3.83 11.72 -6.14
N ILE A 4 4.11 11.46 -7.42
CA ILE A 4 4.66 10.16 -7.85
C ILE A 4 5.92 9.73 -7.08
N ASN A 5 6.74 10.70 -6.64
CA ASN A 5 7.94 10.44 -5.86
C ASN A 5 7.66 9.81 -4.48
N THR A 6 6.44 9.95 -3.94
CA THR A 6 6.08 9.34 -2.64
C THR A 6 5.87 7.83 -2.76
N LEU A 7 5.74 7.28 -3.98
CA LEU A 7 5.66 5.83 -4.21
C LEU A 7 7.03 5.16 -4.33
N LEU A 8 8.08 5.91 -4.71
CA LEU A 8 9.42 5.36 -4.91
C LEU A 8 10.03 4.69 -3.68
N PRO A 9 9.77 5.16 -2.42
CA PRO A 9 10.22 4.46 -1.23
C PRO A 9 9.66 3.06 -1.08
N PHE A 10 8.55 2.71 -1.75
CA PHE A 10 7.87 1.42 -1.67
C PHE A 10 8.26 0.47 -2.81
N SER A 11 9.32 0.79 -3.55
CA SER A 11 9.87 -0.02 -4.61
C SER A 11 11.28 -0.47 -4.26
N SER A 12 11.53 -1.78 -4.30
CA SER A 12 12.85 -2.36 -4.05
C SER A 12 13.93 -1.86 -5.03
N GLU A 13 13.52 -1.45 -6.22
CA GLU A 13 14.42 -0.97 -7.29
C GLU A 13 14.30 0.54 -7.53
N ARG A 14 13.52 1.25 -6.70
CA ARG A 14 13.13 2.66 -6.93
C ARG A 14 12.49 2.89 -8.30
N ARG A 15 11.75 1.90 -8.78
CA ARG A 15 10.99 1.94 -10.03
C ARG A 15 9.50 1.87 -9.74
N ALA A 16 8.75 2.76 -10.38
CA ALA A 16 7.31 2.69 -10.41
C ALA A 16 6.86 2.21 -11.79
N PHE A 17 5.88 1.33 -11.79
CA PHE A 17 5.28 0.73 -12.97
C PHE A 17 3.92 1.37 -13.23
N ARG A 18 3.39 1.24 -14.44
CA ARG A 18 2.01 1.63 -14.76
C ARG A 18 1.23 0.44 -15.29
N SER A 19 0.11 0.14 -14.64
CA SER A 19 -0.86 -0.86 -15.08
C SER A 19 -2.22 -0.56 -14.45
N PHE A 20 -3.31 -1.01 -15.09
CA PHE A 20 -4.69 -0.88 -14.58
C PHE A 20 -5.11 0.56 -14.21
N GLY A 21 -4.55 1.58 -14.86
CA GLY A 21 -4.82 2.99 -14.51
C GLY A 21 -4.15 3.46 -13.21
N HIS A 22 -3.22 2.68 -12.66
CA HIS A 22 -2.48 2.98 -11.44
C HIS A 22 -0.98 3.04 -11.68
N ALA A 23 -0.29 3.88 -10.91
CA ALA A 23 1.13 3.70 -10.67
C ALA A 23 1.33 2.66 -9.57
N ILE A 24 2.22 1.71 -9.81
CA ILE A 24 2.44 0.55 -8.93
C ILE A 24 3.91 0.53 -8.50
N ALA A 25 4.15 0.51 -7.20
CA ALA A 25 5.44 0.25 -6.60
C ALA A 25 5.32 -1.00 -5.73
N ALA A 26 6.32 -1.88 -5.77
CA ALA A 26 6.29 -3.11 -4.99
C ALA A 26 7.67 -3.45 -4.43
N GLU A 27 7.66 -4.04 -3.25
CA GLU A 27 8.79 -4.69 -2.61
C GLU A 27 8.29 -5.99 -1.95
N PRO A 28 9.17 -6.93 -1.55
CA PRO A 28 8.71 -8.18 -0.94
C PRO A 28 7.79 -7.94 0.25
N GLY A 29 6.53 -8.41 0.14
CA GLY A 29 5.50 -8.28 1.17
C GLY A 29 4.77 -6.92 1.22
N LEU A 30 4.99 -6.04 0.24
CA LEU A 30 4.32 -4.75 0.13
C LEU A 30 4.03 -4.35 -1.32
N VAL A 31 2.83 -3.85 -1.57
CA VAL A 31 2.43 -3.27 -2.86
C VAL A 31 1.73 -1.95 -2.62
N ALA A 32 2.24 -0.87 -3.22
CA ALA A 32 1.63 0.44 -3.23
C ALA A 32 1.06 0.77 -4.62
N LEU A 33 -0.17 1.24 -4.63
CA LEU A 33 -0.96 1.58 -5.81
C LEU A 33 -1.48 3.00 -5.65
N ALA A 34 -1.28 3.86 -6.66
CA ALA A 34 -1.93 5.16 -6.70
C ALA A 34 -2.63 5.34 -8.05
N PRO A 35 -3.89 5.80 -8.08
CA PRO A 35 -4.57 6.11 -9.32
C PRO A 35 -3.80 7.19 -10.08
N LEU A 36 -3.56 6.99 -11.38
CA LEU A 36 -2.77 7.93 -12.18
C LEU A 36 -3.39 9.33 -12.23
N HIS A 37 -4.71 9.43 -12.12
CA HIS A 37 -5.43 10.71 -12.10
C HIS A 37 -5.30 11.46 -10.76
N ALA A 38 -4.91 10.77 -9.69
CA ALA A 38 -4.73 11.35 -8.35
C ALA A 38 -3.27 11.73 -8.06
N LEU A 39 -2.37 11.44 -9.01
CA LEU A 39 -0.94 11.69 -8.90
C LEU A 39 -0.52 13.00 -9.57
N ASP A 40 0.35 13.74 -8.88
CA ASP A 40 1.09 14.88 -9.40
C ASP A 40 2.53 14.49 -9.78
N GLY A 41 3.06 15.14 -10.81
CA GLY A 41 4.46 15.02 -11.24
C GLY A 41 4.64 14.41 -12.63
N SER A 42 5.90 14.08 -12.95
CA SER A 42 6.25 13.50 -14.26
C SER A 42 5.97 12.00 -14.29
N LEU A 43 5.04 11.59 -15.16
CA LEU A 43 4.72 10.18 -15.41
C LEU A 43 5.64 9.53 -16.46
N LEU A 44 6.57 10.29 -17.06
CA LEU A 44 7.45 9.82 -18.14
C LEU A 44 8.43 8.72 -17.70
N GLY A 45 8.67 8.58 -16.39
CA GLY A 45 9.57 7.56 -15.82
C GLY A 45 8.89 6.23 -15.48
N LEU A 46 7.58 6.09 -15.71
CA LEU A 46 6.84 4.87 -15.36
C LEU A 46 7.08 3.76 -16.39
N VAL A 47 7.41 2.57 -15.89
CA VAL A 47 7.61 1.38 -16.72
C VAL A 47 6.25 0.75 -17.04
N ASP A 48 5.98 0.48 -18.32
CA ASP A 48 4.81 -0.31 -18.71
C ASP A 48 4.93 -1.74 -18.19
N GLY A 49 3.98 -2.16 -17.35
CA GLY A 49 3.94 -3.50 -16.79
C GLY A 49 3.40 -3.55 -15.37
N CYS A 50 3.33 -4.75 -14.80
CA CYS A 50 2.91 -4.97 -13.42
C CYS A 50 4.04 -5.69 -12.66
N PRO A 51 4.54 -5.15 -11.54
CA PRO A 51 5.63 -5.75 -10.78
C PRO A 51 5.18 -6.96 -9.95
N VAL A 52 3.87 -7.19 -9.85
CA VAL A 52 3.24 -8.29 -9.13
C VAL A 52 2.28 -9.07 -10.02
N PRO A 53 1.89 -10.31 -9.66
CA PRO A 53 0.88 -11.06 -10.39
C PRO A 53 -0.43 -10.28 -10.57
N TRP A 54 -1.10 -10.50 -11.70
CA TRP A 54 -2.38 -9.83 -12.02
C TRP A 54 -3.42 -9.99 -10.90
N ALA A 55 -3.57 -11.21 -10.36
CA ALA A 55 -4.53 -11.49 -9.29
C ALA A 55 -4.22 -10.70 -8.01
N GLU A 56 -2.95 -10.48 -7.71
CA GLU A 56 -2.52 -9.70 -6.55
C GLU A 56 -2.88 -8.22 -6.74
N ALA A 57 -2.56 -7.64 -7.90
CA ALA A 57 -2.90 -6.25 -8.19
C ALA A 57 -4.42 -6.00 -8.13
N CYS A 58 -5.23 -6.89 -8.73
CA CYS A 58 -6.69 -6.79 -8.68
C CYS A 58 -7.22 -6.91 -7.24
N ALA A 59 -6.72 -7.87 -6.46
CA ALA A 59 -7.13 -8.03 -5.06
C ALA A 59 -6.90 -6.74 -4.25
N VAL A 60 -5.76 -6.06 -4.43
CA VAL A 60 -5.50 -4.81 -3.70
C VAL A 60 -6.36 -3.65 -4.20
N ILE A 61 -6.61 -3.56 -5.51
CA ILE A 61 -7.48 -2.52 -6.09
C ILE A 61 -8.91 -2.65 -5.55
N ASP A 62 -9.44 -3.87 -5.50
CA ASP A 62 -10.83 -4.15 -5.18
C ASP A 62 -11.10 -4.33 -3.67
N ALA A 63 -10.07 -4.65 -2.87
CA ALA A 63 -10.24 -4.90 -1.45
C ALA A 63 -10.77 -3.67 -0.72
N PRO A 64 -11.83 -3.77 0.10
CA PRO A 64 -12.35 -2.64 0.85
C PRO A 64 -11.36 -2.17 1.93
N ALA A 65 -11.37 -0.88 2.23
CA ALA A 65 -10.55 -0.27 3.28
C ALA A 65 -11.41 0.76 4.02
N ASP A 66 -12.26 0.27 4.92
CA ASP A 66 -13.37 1.05 5.47
C ASP A 66 -13.21 1.38 6.95
N LEU A 67 -12.20 0.80 7.63
CA LEU A 67 -11.95 1.03 9.05
C LEU A 67 -10.94 2.16 9.25
N PRO A 68 -11.31 3.36 9.73
CA PRO A 68 -10.36 4.45 9.95
C PRO A 68 -9.22 4.03 10.87
N VAL A 69 -7.99 4.43 10.53
CA VAL A 69 -6.80 3.99 11.26
C VAL A 69 -5.80 5.13 11.45
N ALA A 70 -5.19 5.16 12.64
CA ALA A 70 -4.05 6.02 12.92
C ALA A 70 -2.76 5.21 12.73
N LEU A 71 -1.88 5.67 11.82
CA LEU A 71 -0.65 4.96 11.45
C LEU A 71 0.39 4.90 12.57
N ASP A 72 0.24 5.74 13.60
CA ASP A 72 1.12 5.81 14.78
C ASP A 72 0.71 4.85 15.92
N SER A 73 -0.30 4.00 15.69
CA SER A 73 -0.70 2.99 16.66
C SER A 73 0.48 2.07 17.02
N PRO A 74 0.67 1.73 18.31
CA PRO A 74 1.75 0.85 18.76
C PRO A 74 1.64 -0.58 18.19
N ASP A 75 0.49 -0.98 17.67
CA ASP A 75 0.28 -2.30 17.08
C ASP A 75 0.98 -2.45 15.72
N PHE A 76 1.25 -1.35 15.04
CA PHE A 76 1.81 -1.36 13.70
C PHE A 76 3.33 -1.34 13.66
N SER A 77 3.88 -2.05 12.69
CA SER A 77 5.32 -2.03 12.43
C SER A 77 5.76 -0.72 11.81
N ASP A 78 7.07 -0.50 11.76
CA ASP A 78 7.66 0.67 11.10
C ASP A 78 7.37 0.72 9.59
N VAL A 79 6.97 -0.40 8.98
CA VAL A 79 6.54 -0.45 7.57
C VAL A 79 5.25 0.34 7.38
N VAL A 80 4.29 0.22 8.30
CA VAL A 80 3.03 0.98 8.25
C VAL A 80 3.29 2.46 8.55
N VAL A 81 4.20 2.76 9.48
CA VAL A 81 4.57 4.15 9.80
C VAL A 81 5.13 4.89 8.56
N ARG A 82 5.81 4.18 7.64
CA ARG A 82 6.28 4.77 6.37
C ARG A 82 5.15 5.34 5.51
N LEU A 83 3.90 4.90 5.66
CA LEU A 83 2.76 5.45 4.90
C LEU A 83 2.55 6.95 5.21
N ALA A 84 2.99 7.41 6.38
CA ALA A 84 2.98 8.83 6.76
C ALA A 84 3.82 9.72 5.82
N THR A 85 4.74 9.13 5.04
CA THR A 85 5.50 9.84 3.99
C THR A 85 4.66 10.16 2.76
N ILE A 86 3.53 9.47 2.56
CA ILE A 86 2.54 9.76 1.51
C ILE A 86 1.53 10.78 2.03
N ALA A 87 0.91 10.48 3.17
CA ALA A 87 -0.09 11.32 3.83
C ALA A 87 -0.14 10.99 5.32
N VAL A 88 -0.33 11.98 6.19
CA VAL A 88 -0.30 11.80 7.65
C VAL A 88 -1.63 11.24 8.17
N ASP A 89 -2.74 11.69 7.62
CA ASP A 89 -4.12 11.35 8.01
C ASP A 89 -4.91 10.79 6.82
N GLY A 90 -6.22 10.56 6.99
CA GLY A 90 -7.11 10.10 5.91
C GLY A 90 -6.99 8.61 5.55
N TRP A 91 -6.35 7.81 6.39
CA TRP A 91 -6.16 6.38 6.19
C TRP A 91 -7.29 5.55 6.79
N SER A 92 -7.68 4.53 6.03
CA SER A 92 -8.57 3.46 6.44
C SER A 92 -7.91 2.11 6.14
N MET A 93 -8.31 1.09 6.88
CA MET A 93 -7.74 -0.25 6.86
C MET A 93 -8.81 -1.27 6.46
N GLY A 94 -8.38 -2.32 5.77
CA GLY A 94 -9.14 -3.52 5.52
C GLY A 94 -8.22 -4.73 5.41
N THR A 95 -8.80 -5.89 5.10
CA THR A 95 -8.04 -7.14 4.98
C THR A 95 -8.12 -7.70 3.57
N ILE A 96 -7.08 -8.43 3.17
CA ILE A 96 -7.04 -9.21 1.93
C ILE A 96 -6.73 -10.67 2.30
N PRO A 97 -7.74 -11.47 2.66
CA PRO A 97 -7.54 -12.83 3.17
C PRO A 97 -6.73 -13.75 2.25
N GLU A 98 -6.97 -13.66 0.94
CA GLU A 98 -6.31 -14.45 -0.09
C GLU A 98 -4.81 -14.16 -0.21
N LEU A 99 -4.37 -12.96 0.17
CA LEU A 99 -2.97 -12.57 0.22
C LEU A 99 -2.38 -12.65 1.65
N ARG A 100 -3.20 -13.02 2.64
CA ARG A 100 -2.86 -12.91 4.08
C ARG A 100 -2.33 -11.51 4.42
N GLY A 101 -2.93 -10.50 3.81
CA GLY A 101 -2.49 -9.12 3.88
C GLY A 101 -3.52 -8.18 4.51
N VAL A 102 -3.05 -6.97 4.79
CA VAL A 102 -3.83 -5.82 5.22
C VAL A 102 -3.72 -4.76 4.13
N VAL A 103 -4.82 -4.10 3.79
CA VAL A 103 -4.82 -2.97 2.86
C VAL A 103 -5.07 -1.69 3.61
N PHE A 104 -4.26 -0.68 3.32
CA PHE A 104 -4.41 0.69 3.79
C PHE A 104 -4.86 1.53 2.60
N GLY A 105 -6.07 2.08 2.66
CA GLY A 105 -6.61 3.00 1.67
C GLY A 105 -6.58 4.43 2.20
N HIS A 106 -6.12 5.36 1.38
CA HIS A 106 -6.20 6.80 1.66
C HIS A 106 -7.35 7.43 0.87
N GLU A 107 -7.95 8.50 1.39
CA GLU A 107 -9.05 9.23 0.74
C GLU A 107 -8.74 9.73 -0.68
N SER A 108 -7.46 9.91 -1.02
CA SER A 108 -7.01 10.27 -2.38
C SER A 108 -7.05 9.10 -3.37
N GLY A 109 -7.45 7.91 -2.92
CA GLY A 109 -7.48 6.68 -3.71
C GLY A 109 -6.18 5.87 -3.71
N VAL A 110 -5.13 6.32 -3.00
CA VAL A 110 -3.90 5.54 -2.82
C VAL A 110 -4.22 4.30 -1.98
N ARG A 111 -3.68 3.14 -2.36
CA ARG A 111 -3.83 1.87 -1.65
C ARG A 111 -2.46 1.27 -1.40
N VAL A 112 -2.22 0.77 -0.20
CA VAL A 112 -0.99 0.05 0.16
C VAL A 112 -1.37 -1.26 0.82
N ALA A 113 -1.10 -2.37 0.15
CA ALA A 113 -1.20 -3.70 0.74
C ALA A 113 0.13 -4.10 1.36
N ILE A 114 0.06 -4.66 2.57
CA ILE A 114 1.21 -5.15 3.34
C ILE A 114 0.85 -6.54 3.86
N SER A 115 1.76 -7.49 3.80
CA SER A 115 1.53 -8.80 4.42
C SER A 115 1.28 -8.63 5.93
N ALA A 116 0.37 -9.41 6.51
CA ALA A 116 -0.04 -9.19 7.92
C ALA A 116 1.13 -9.33 8.90
N ASP A 117 2.04 -10.26 8.61
CA ASP A 117 3.30 -10.50 9.32
C ASP A 117 4.29 -9.32 9.25
N LEU A 118 4.19 -8.48 8.21
CA LEU A 118 4.96 -7.24 8.12
C LEU A 118 4.19 -6.03 8.65
N ALA A 119 2.86 -6.03 8.59
CA ALA A 119 2.03 -4.89 9.00
C ALA A 119 2.02 -4.71 10.53
N PHE A 120 1.99 -5.81 11.28
CA PHE A 120 1.87 -5.78 12.75
C PHE A 120 3.21 -6.07 13.44
N ARG A 121 3.46 -5.40 14.57
CA ARG A 121 4.58 -5.77 15.43
C ARG A 121 4.35 -7.16 15.99
N ALA A 122 5.44 -7.90 16.18
CA ALA A 122 5.42 -9.21 16.83
C ALA A 122 5.12 -9.10 18.34
N THR A 123 3.94 -8.60 18.71
CA THR A 123 3.37 -8.63 20.05
C THR A 123 1.85 -8.61 19.96
N ALA A 124 1.29 -9.72 19.49
CA ALA A 124 0.04 -10.24 20.00
C ALA A 124 0.11 -11.76 19.84
N THR A 125 0.63 -12.44 20.86
CA THR A 125 0.31 -13.86 21.03
C THR A 125 -1.22 -13.92 21.11
N PRO A 126 -1.94 -14.56 20.17
CA PRO A 126 -3.29 -14.96 20.49
C PRO A 126 -3.16 -16.00 21.60
N ALA A 127 -3.51 -15.61 22.82
CA ALA A 127 -3.77 -16.56 23.88
C ALA A 127 -5.03 -17.34 23.47
N TYR A 128 -4.85 -18.38 22.66
CA TYR A 128 -5.83 -19.45 22.57
C TYR A 128 -5.71 -20.27 23.86
N LEU A 129 -6.62 -20.01 24.81
CA LEU A 129 -7.08 -20.98 25.80
C LEU A 129 -8.46 -21.49 25.34
#